data_AF-A0A091RUY5-F1
#
_entry.id   AF-A0A091RUY5-F1
#
_cell.length_a   1.000
_cell.length_b   1.000
_cell.length_c   1.000
_cell.angle_alpha   90.00
_cell.angle_beta   90.00
_cell.angle_gamma   90.00
#
_symmetry.space_group_name_H-M   'P 1'
#
loop_
_entity.id
_entity.type
_entity.pdbx_description
1 polymer ?
#
loop_
_entity_poly.entity_id
_entity_poly.type
_entity_poly.pdbx_seq_one_letter_code
_entity_poly.pdbx_strand_id
1 'polypeptide(L)'
;ERRERERKLSKEMAEKATRELEKLQLQEKAEVKYKEWLKKKRAEEAEKRKKEKEKEREREAELQEKKARSEKIFKEWLHNARNKPRPVLNGYGFPCGKTTGYADGNLYPVPAYCNPIPWKPVHVPPPKEDSVLTMKKRPVSCQSYVSLPIVSYKPKNNHWVRS
;
A
#
# COMPACT_ATOMS: atom_id res chain seq x y z
N GLU A 1 37.26 -74.47 40.72
CA GLU A 1 36.00 -74.12 40.04
C GLU A 1 35.30 -72.86 40.60
N ARG A 2 34.93 -72.79 41.90
CA ARG A 2 34.21 -71.65 42.50
C ARG A 2 34.86 -70.27 42.28
N ARG A 3 36.17 -70.16 42.55
CA ARG A 3 36.98 -68.93 42.36
C ARG A 3 37.04 -68.43 40.91
N GLU A 4 36.90 -69.32 39.93
CA GLU A 4 36.95 -68.95 38.51
C GLU A 4 35.62 -68.34 38.05
N ARG A 5 34.49 -68.86 38.57
CA ARG A 5 33.15 -68.32 38.33
C ARG A 5 32.98 -66.92 38.92
N GLU A 6 33.51 -66.69 40.12
CA GLU A 6 33.52 -65.36 40.77
C GLU A 6 34.32 -64.32 39.95
N ARG A 7 35.48 -64.71 39.41
CA ARG A 7 36.28 -63.84 38.53
C ARG A 7 35.56 -63.50 37.22
N LYS A 8 34.82 -64.46 36.65
CA LYS A 8 34.01 -64.23 35.43
C LYS A 8 32.87 -63.25 35.70
N LEU A 9 32.14 -63.43 36.81
CA LEU A 9 31.08 -62.51 37.24
C LEU A 9 31.61 -61.09 37.50
N SER A 10 32.74 -60.95 38.20
CA SER A 10 33.35 -59.64 38.47
C SER A 10 33.75 -58.90 37.19
N LYS A 11 34.32 -59.63 36.20
CA LYS A 11 34.65 -59.05 34.89
C LYS A 11 33.41 -58.63 34.10
N GLU A 12 32.36 -59.44 34.11
CA GLU A 12 31.10 -59.11 33.43
C GLU A 12 30.43 -57.87 34.04
N MET A 13 30.45 -57.73 35.37
CA MET A 13 29.91 -56.54 36.05
C MET A 13 30.73 -55.29 35.74
N ALA A 14 32.05 -55.41 35.69
CA ALA A 14 32.93 -54.30 35.30
C ALA A 14 32.67 -53.86 33.85
N GLU A 15 32.48 -54.80 32.93
CA GLU A 15 32.17 -54.51 31.53
C GLU A 15 30.76 -53.92 31.34
N LYS A 16 29.77 -54.38 32.11
CA LYS A 16 28.43 -53.76 32.11
C LYS A 16 28.48 -52.32 32.63
N ALA A 17 29.23 -52.08 33.70
CA ALA A 17 29.39 -50.74 34.27
C ALA A 17 30.05 -49.77 33.27
N THR A 18 31.08 -50.19 32.52
CA THR A 18 31.70 -49.34 31.50
C THR A 18 30.74 -49.06 30.34
N ARG A 19 30.01 -50.07 29.87
CA ARG A 19 29.00 -49.90 28.80
C ARG A 19 27.86 -48.95 29.22
N GLU A 20 27.41 -49.00 30.47
CA GLU A 20 26.40 -48.07 30.99
C GLU A 20 26.94 -46.64 31.10
N LEU A 21 28.16 -46.47 31.57
CA LEU A 21 28.82 -45.17 31.64
C LEU A 21 28.98 -44.53 30.25
N GLU A 22 29.38 -45.31 29.25
CA GLU A 22 29.50 -44.83 27.87
C GLU A 22 28.16 -44.38 27.28
N LYS A 23 27.08 -45.12 27.56
CA LYS A 23 25.72 -44.75 27.14
C LYS A 23 25.27 -43.42 27.75
N LEU A 24 25.48 -43.25 29.06
CA LEU A 24 25.16 -42.01 29.76
C LEU A 24 25.96 -40.82 29.19
N GLN A 25 27.26 -41.01 28.91
CA GLN A 25 28.05 -39.96 28.29
C GLN A 25 27.58 -39.60 26.89
N LEU A 26 27.15 -40.58 26.08
CA LEU A 26 26.62 -40.31 24.75
C LEU A 26 25.31 -39.51 24.83
N GLN A 27 24.45 -39.88 25.77
CA GLN A 27 23.19 -39.19 26.03
C GLN A 27 23.42 -37.76 26.53
N GLU A 28 24.34 -37.56 27.48
CA GLU A 28 24.70 -36.23 27.98
C GLU A 28 25.24 -35.34 26.85
N LYS A 29 26.14 -35.87 26.01
CA LYS A 29 26.66 -35.14 24.84
C LYS A 29 25.54 -34.74 23.89
N ALA A 30 24.57 -35.63 23.63
CA ALA A 30 23.42 -35.33 22.79
C ALA A 30 22.52 -34.25 23.41
N GLU A 31 22.24 -34.33 24.71
CA GLU A 31 21.44 -33.35 25.43
C GLU A 31 22.11 -31.96 25.46
N VAL A 32 23.42 -31.90 25.65
CA VAL A 32 24.18 -30.65 25.60
C VAL A 32 24.06 -30.01 24.22
N LYS A 33 24.28 -30.78 23.15
CA LYS A 33 24.13 -30.29 21.77
C LYS A 33 22.72 -29.82 21.46
N TYR A 34 21.71 -30.54 21.94
CA TYR A 34 20.31 -30.14 21.76
C TYR A 34 19.99 -28.84 22.51
N LYS A 35 20.46 -28.69 23.76
CA LYS A 35 20.29 -27.47 24.55
C LYS A 35 20.98 -26.26 23.91
N GLU A 36 22.19 -26.44 23.36
CA GLU A 36 22.89 -25.41 22.58
C GLU A 36 22.11 -25.01 21.34
N TRP A 37 21.61 -25.98 20.57
CA TRP A 37 20.80 -25.73 19.39
C TRP A 37 19.50 -24.98 19.73
N LEU A 38 18.81 -25.35 20.82
CA LEU A 38 17.62 -24.65 21.30
C LEU A 38 17.92 -23.20 21.70
N LYS A 39 19.06 -22.93 22.36
CA LYS A 39 19.48 -21.57 22.68
C LYS A 39 19.70 -20.75 21.41
N LYS A 40 20.38 -21.33 20.41
CA LYS A 40 20.60 -20.69 19.11
C LYS A 40 19.28 -20.40 18.39
N LYS A 41 18.33 -21.34 18.40
CA LYS A 41 17.01 -21.13 17.79
C LYS A 41 16.18 -20.08 18.49
N ARG A 42 16.15 -20.07 19.82
CA ARG A 42 15.48 -19.01 20.60
C ARG A 42 16.10 -17.64 20.35
N ALA A 43 17.41 -17.54 20.20
CA ALA A 43 18.07 -16.27 19.88
C ALA A 43 17.68 -15.76 18.49
N GLU A 44 17.69 -16.64 17.47
CA GLU A 44 17.28 -16.30 16.09
C GLU A 44 15.82 -15.83 16.03
N GLU A 45 14.93 -16.54 16.71
CA GLU A 45 13.51 -16.19 16.78
C GLU A 45 13.27 -14.89 17.56
N ALA A 46 13.98 -14.69 18.67
CA ALA A 46 13.87 -13.46 19.46
C ALA A 46 14.31 -12.22 18.67
N GLU A 47 15.38 -12.31 17.88
CA GLU A 47 15.84 -11.22 17.01
C GLU A 47 14.81 -10.93 15.90
N LYS A 48 14.26 -11.96 15.25
CA LYS A 48 13.16 -11.80 14.28
C LYS A 48 11.95 -11.12 14.90
N ARG A 49 11.53 -11.57 16.09
CA ARG A 49 10.39 -11.02 16.82
C ARG A 49 10.61 -9.58 17.27
N LYS A 50 11.82 -9.21 17.69
CA LYS A 50 12.15 -7.82 18.03
C LYS A 50 12.03 -6.92 16.81
N LYS A 51 12.60 -7.33 15.68
CA LYS A 51 12.55 -6.57 14.42
C LYS A 51 11.12 -6.38 13.91
N GLU A 52 10.28 -7.39 14.03
CA GLU A 52 8.87 -7.28 13.67
C GLU A 52 8.11 -6.32 14.58
N LYS A 53 8.30 -6.43 15.90
CA LYS A 53 7.69 -5.51 16.88
C LYS A 53 8.13 -4.07 16.71
N GLU A 54 9.39 -3.83 16.37
CA GLU A 54 9.89 -2.48 16.08
C GLU A 54 9.20 -1.87 14.85
N LYS A 55 9.08 -2.65 13.77
CA LYS A 55 8.35 -2.21 12.56
C LYS A 55 6.87 -1.96 12.81
N GLU A 56 6.23 -2.77 13.66
CA GLU A 56 4.85 -2.56 14.05
C GLU A 56 4.68 -1.25 14.83
N ARG A 57 5.57 -0.99 15.79
CA ARG A 57 5.58 0.27 16.56
C ARG A 57 5.85 1.49 15.68
N GLU A 58 6.75 1.38 14.71
CA GLU A 58 7.04 2.45 13.75
C GLU A 58 5.79 2.80 12.92
N ARG A 59 5.08 1.78 12.41
CA ARG A 59 3.82 1.99 11.66
C ARG A 59 2.74 2.61 12.54
N GLU A 60 2.61 2.17 13.78
CA GLU A 60 1.65 2.74 14.72
C GLU A 60 1.97 4.22 15.00
N ALA A 61 3.24 4.56 15.19
CA ALA A 61 3.70 5.93 15.38
C ALA A 61 3.45 6.80 14.14
N GLU A 62 3.70 6.29 12.93
CA GLU A 62 3.40 7.01 11.68
C GLU A 62 1.90 7.29 11.55
N LEU A 63 1.05 6.31 11.86
CA LEU A 63 -0.41 6.49 11.85
C LEU A 63 -0.87 7.51 12.89
N GLN A 64 -0.31 7.46 14.11
CA GLN A 64 -0.53 8.44 15.16
C GLN A 64 -0.12 9.85 14.70
N GLU A 65 1.05 9.98 14.08
CA GLU A 65 1.55 11.27 13.59
C GLU A 65 0.66 11.82 12.48
N LYS A 66 0.25 10.99 11.51
CA LYS A 66 -0.66 11.39 10.45
C LYS A 66 -2.01 11.87 11.01
N LYS A 67 -2.55 11.17 12.01
CA LYS A 67 -3.77 11.59 12.73
C LYS A 67 -3.55 12.94 13.41
N ALA A 68 -2.50 13.09 14.21
CA ALA A 68 -2.20 14.33 14.92
C ALA A 68 -1.97 15.51 13.98
N ARG A 69 -1.25 15.31 12.85
CA ARG A 69 -1.05 16.33 11.81
C ARG A 69 -2.37 16.78 11.22
N SER A 70 -3.25 15.84 10.86
CA SER A 70 -4.57 16.17 10.30
C SER A 70 -5.45 16.92 11.29
N GLU A 71 -5.41 16.54 12.57
CA GLU A 71 -6.20 17.18 13.62
C GLU A 71 -5.72 18.61 13.90
N LYS A 72 -4.41 18.84 13.88
CA LYS A 72 -3.82 20.19 13.99
C LYS A 72 -4.29 21.09 12.85
N ILE A 73 -4.15 20.63 11.61
CA ILE A 73 -4.58 21.37 10.41
C ILE A 73 -6.10 21.64 10.47
N PHE A 74 -6.89 20.67 10.90
CA PHE A 74 -8.33 20.84 11.05
C PHE A 74 -8.70 21.91 12.07
N LYS A 75 -8.04 21.93 13.23
CA LYS A 75 -8.25 22.96 14.26
C LYS A 75 -7.84 24.35 13.78
N GLU A 76 -6.70 24.46 13.11
CA GLU A 76 -6.25 25.71 12.50
C GLU A 76 -7.25 26.19 11.44
N TRP A 77 -7.76 25.29 10.62
CA TRP A 77 -8.79 25.61 9.63
C TRP A 77 -10.09 26.11 10.29
N LEU A 78 -10.56 25.46 11.36
CA LEU A 78 -11.74 25.92 12.11
C LEU A 78 -11.53 27.33 12.70
N HIS A 79 -10.36 27.57 13.29
CA HIS A 79 -10.00 28.89 13.82
C HIS A 79 -9.98 29.95 12.72
N ASN A 80 -9.31 29.66 11.60
CA ASN A 80 -9.23 30.58 10.47
C ASN A 80 -10.59 30.82 9.83
N ALA A 81 -11.43 29.78 9.68
CA ALA A 81 -12.78 29.89 9.12
C ALA A 81 -13.69 30.82 9.96
N ARG A 82 -13.57 30.78 11.29
CA ARG A 82 -14.30 31.69 12.19
C ARG A 82 -13.87 33.15 12.05
N ASN A 83 -12.59 33.37 11.75
CA ASN A 83 -11.99 34.70 11.66
C ASN A 83 -11.97 35.27 10.24
N LYS A 84 -12.52 34.56 9.23
CA LYS A 84 -12.60 35.12 7.88
C LYS A 84 -13.52 36.34 7.91
N PRO A 85 -13.08 37.51 7.40
CA PRO A 85 -14.00 38.61 7.22
C PRO A 85 -15.15 38.12 6.35
N ARG A 86 -16.38 38.35 6.82
CA ARG A 86 -17.57 38.06 6.02
C ARG A 86 -17.34 38.74 4.67
N PRO A 87 -17.35 38.00 3.55
CA PRO A 87 -17.26 38.64 2.25
C PRO A 87 -18.33 39.71 2.22
N VAL A 88 -17.92 40.97 2.03
CA VAL A 88 -18.89 42.03 1.75
C VAL A 88 -19.69 41.50 0.58
N LEU A 89 -21.02 41.57 0.70
CA LEU A 89 -21.94 41.23 -0.37
C LEU A 89 -21.76 42.26 -1.51
N ASN A 90 -20.58 42.28 -2.13
CA ASN A 90 -20.38 42.85 -3.45
C ASN A 90 -20.97 41.80 -4.39
N GLY A 91 -22.31 41.79 -4.40
CA GLY A 91 -23.07 41.00 -5.32
C GLY A 91 -22.63 41.36 -6.72
N TYR A 92 -21.98 40.42 -7.39
CA TYR A 92 -22.28 40.12 -8.79
C TYR A 92 -23.70 39.51 -8.91
N GLY A 93 -24.64 40.02 -8.11
CA GLY A 93 -26.07 39.80 -8.23
C GLY A 93 -26.59 41.05 -8.89
N PHE A 94 -26.94 40.90 -10.17
CA PHE A 94 -27.99 41.63 -10.88
C PHE A 94 -28.38 42.99 -10.27
N PRO A 95 -28.09 44.14 -10.90
CA PRO A 95 -28.73 45.38 -10.49
C PRO A 95 -30.22 45.21 -10.78
N CYS A 96 -31.01 44.92 -9.74
CA CYS A 96 -32.46 45.00 -9.79
C CYS A 96 -32.81 46.47 -10.02
N GLY A 97 -32.89 46.85 -11.29
CA GLY A 97 -32.90 48.24 -11.68
C GLY A 97 -33.17 48.44 -13.16
N LYS A 98 -34.33 47.95 -13.62
CA LYS A 98 -35.06 48.47 -14.80
C LYS A 98 -34.30 48.42 -16.14
N THR A 99 -34.36 47.29 -16.83
CA THR A 99 -34.29 47.25 -18.30
C THR A 99 -35.59 46.69 -18.85
N THR A 100 -36.49 47.61 -19.18
CA THR A 100 -37.63 47.35 -20.07
C THR A 100 -37.06 46.91 -21.42
N GLY A 101 -37.21 45.63 -21.75
CA GLY A 101 -36.83 45.09 -23.06
C GLY A 101 -36.09 43.76 -22.96
N TYR A 102 -36.86 42.68 -22.84
CA TYR A 102 -36.49 41.31 -23.21
C TYR A 102 -35.10 40.82 -22.76
N ALA A 103 -35.00 40.42 -21.48
CA ALA A 103 -33.87 39.62 -21.01
C ALA A 103 -34.30 38.15 -20.99
N ASP A 104 -34.02 37.43 -22.08
CA ASP A 104 -33.89 35.98 -22.01
C ASP A 104 -32.87 35.67 -20.90
N GLY A 105 -33.18 34.72 -20.02
CA GLY A 105 -32.55 34.52 -18.70
C GLY A 105 -31.07 34.12 -18.71
N ASN A 106 -30.36 34.27 -19.83
CA ASN A 106 -28.94 34.02 -19.98
C ASN A 106 -28.16 35.35 -20.09
N LEU A 107 -27.82 35.92 -18.93
CA LEU A 107 -26.82 36.99 -18.82
C LEU A 107 -25.38 36.50 -19.07
N TYR A 108 -25.21 35.21 -19.37
CA TYR A 108 -23.93 34.64 -19.76
C TYR A 108 -23.88 34.48 -21.27
N PRO A 109 -22.84 34.99 -21.96
CA PRO A 109 -22.64 34.67 -23.36
C PRO A 109 -22.59 33.15 -23.50
N VAL A 110 -23.22 32.62 -24.54
CA VAL A 110 -23.14 31.18 -24.86
C VAL A 110 -21.65 30.80 -24.87
N PRO A 111 -21.22 29.81 -24.04
CA PRO A 111 -19.82 29.45 -23.96
C PRO A 111 -19.29 29.14 -25.36
N ALA A 112 -18.20 29.82 -25.74
CA ALA A 112 -17.56 29.60 -27.05
C ALA A 112 -16.97 28.18 -27.19
N TYR A 113 -16.84 27.45 -26.06
CA TYR A 113 -16.32 26.10 -26.00
C TYR A 113 -17.12 25.28 -24.97
N CYS A 114 -17.79 24.24 -25.45
CA CYS A 114 -18.30 23.17 -24.61
C CYS A 114 -17.30 22.02 -24.71
N ASN A 115 -16.78 21.54 -23.57
CA ASN A 115 -15.91 20.36 -23.56
C ASN A 115 -16.69 19.18 -24.15
N PRO A 116 -16.31 18.69 -25.35
CA PRO A 116 -17.09 17.66 -26.04
C PRO A 116 -16.96 16.29 -25.37
N ILE A 117 -16.02 16.14 -24.43
CA ILE A 117 -15.83 14.93 -23.63
C ILE A 117 -16.84 15.01 -22.48
N PRO A 118 -17.89 14.17 -22.48
CA PRO A 118 -18.82 14.14 -21.37
C PRO A 118 -18.03 13.77 -20.11
N TRP A 119 -18.36 14.38 -18.97
CA TRP A 119 -17.86 13.96 -17.68
C TRP A 119 -18.39 12.56 -17.37
N LYS A 120 -17.81 11.54 -17.99
CA LYS A 120 -18.12 10.15 -17.71
C LYS A 120 -17.46 9.81 -16.38
N PRO A 121 -18.19 9.18 -15.44
CA PRO A 121 -17.59 8.63 -14.25
C PRO A 121 -16.38 7.78 -14.65
N VAL A 122 -15.25 7.99 -13.98
CA VAL A 122 -14.05 7.18 -14.19
C VAL A 122 -14.45 5.73 -13.90
N HIS A 123 -14.29 4.86 -14.89
CA HIS A 123 -14.54 3.43 -14.71
C HIS A 123 -13.52 2.90 -13.69
N VAL A 124 -13.97 2.65 -12.46
CA VAL A 124 -13.16 1.98 -11.45
C VAL A 124 -13.20 0.50 -11.79
N PRO A 125 -12.07 -0.12 -12.20
CA PRO A 125 -12.06 -1.54 -12.45
C PRO A 125 -12.41 -2.28 -11.15
N PRO A 126 -13.15 -3.40 -11.22
CA PRO A 126 -13.46 -4.19 -10.04
C PRO A 126 -12.16 -4.62 -9.34
N PRO A 127 -12.14 -4.65 -7.99
CA PRO A 127 -10.98 -5.12 -7.24
C PRO A 127 -10.63 -6.53 -7.72
N LYS A 128 -9.35 -6.73 -8.05
CA LYS A 128 -8.87 -8.04 -8.49
C LYS A 128 -8.96 -8.99 -7.30
N GLU A 129 -9.78 -10.03 -7.45
CA GLU A 129 -9.67 -11.21 -6.62
C GLU A 129 -8.28 -11.81 -6.85
N ASP A 130 -7.56 -12.14 -5.77
CA ASP A 130 -6.20 -12.66 -5.80
C ASP A 130 -6.19 -14.08 -6.40
N SER A 131 -6.26 -14.19 -7.72
CA SER A 131 -6.09 -15.45 -8.43
C SER A 131 -4.61 -15.82 -8.49
N VAL A 132 -4.25 -16.76 -7.63
CA VAL A 132 -2.98 -17.47 -7.54
C VAL A 132 -2.46 -17.90 -8.93
N LEU A 133 -1.19 -17.57 -9.19
CA LEU A 133 -0.28 -18.15 -10.20
C LEU A 133 -0.79 -18.27 -11.66
N THR A 134 -0.27 -17.40 -12.55
CA THR A 134 0.49 -17.84 -13.73
C THR A 134 1.30 -16.66 -14.29
N MET A 135 2.61 -16.85 -14.41
CA MET A 135 3.52 -15.93 -15.08
C MET A 135 3.18 -15.86 -16.57
N LYS A 136 2.41 -14.84 -17.00
CA LYS A 136 2.29 -14.47 -18.42
C LYS A 136 3.11 -13.22 -18.69
N LYS A 137 4.21 -13.41 -19.42
CA LYS A 137 5.08 -12.35 -19.93
C LYS A 137 4.27 -11.41 -20.84
N ARG A 138 4.35 -10.11 -20.57
CA ARG A 138 3.70 -9.05 -21.34
C ARG A 138 4.56 -8.74 -22.59
N PRO A 139 4.02 -8.71 -23.81
CA PRO A 139 4.76 -8.17 -24.95
C PRO A 139 4.85 -6.66 -24.81
N VAL A 140 6.06 -6.12 -24.91
CA VAL A 140 6.32 -4.69 -25.04
C VAL A 140 5.82 -4.28 -26.43
N SER A 141 4.66 -3.64 -26.48
CA SER A 141 4.17 -2.96 -27.68
C SER A 141 4.49 -1.49 -27.55
N CYS A 142 5.69 -1.09 -28.03
CA CYS A 142 5.98 0.30 -28.36
C CYS A 142 5.05 0.70 -29.51
N GLN A 143 3.95 1.40 -29.21
CA GLN A 143 3.14 2.03 -30.23
C GLN A 143 3.91 3.25 -30.75
N SER A 144 4.61 3.07 -31.87
CA SER A 144 5.15 4.16 -32.67
C SER A 144 4.01 5.09 -33.10
N TYR A 145 4.22 6.39 -32.88
CA TYR A 145 3.39 7.49 -33.34
C TYR A 145 2.93 7.29 -34.79
N VAL A 146 1.63 7.05 -34.98
CA VAL A 146 1.00 6.99 -36.30
C VAL A 146 0.67 8.43 -36.69
N SER A 147 1.44 8.98 -37.63
CA SER A 147 1.15 10.26 -38.27
C SER A 147 -0.17 10.17 -39.04
N LEU A 148 -1.16 10.97 -38.66
CA LEU A 148 -2.42 11.10 -39.38
C LEU A 148 -2.24 11.95 -40.66
N PRO A 149 -2.92 11.60 -41.77
CA PRO A 149 -2.83 12.37 -43.01
C PRO A 149 -3.60 13.69 -42.87
N ILE A 150 -2.96 14.78 -43.31
CA ILE A 150 -3.53 16.12 -43.45
C ILE A 150 -4.72 16.06 -44.42
N VAL A 151 -5.93 16.26 -43.89
CA VAL A 151 -7.14 16.46 -44.69
C VAL A 151 -7.16 17.92 -45.16
N SER A 152 -7.09 18.11 -46.48
CA SER A 152 -7.22 19.40 -47.15
C SER A 152 -8.68 19.87 -47.13
N TYR A 153 -8.94 21.02 -46.52
CA TYR A 153 -10.24 21.68 -46.56
C TYR A 153 -10.30 22.63 -47.76
N LYS A 154 -11.21 22.36 -48.71
CA LYS A 154 -11.51 23.29 -49.83
C LYS A 154 -12.36 24.46 -49.31
N PRO A 155 -12.12 25.71 -49.74
CA PRO A 155 -12.98 26.83 -49.39
C PRO A 155 -14.28 26.77 -50.19
N LYS A 156 -15.42 26.94 -49.51
CA LYS A 156 -16.74 27.05 -50.13
C LYS A 156 -17.06 28.53 -50.30
N ASN A 157 -16.83 29.06 -51.50
CA ASN A 157 -17.32 30.36 -51.92
C ASN A 157 -18.85 30.32 -51.95
N ASN A 158 -19.51 31.21 -51.22
CA ASN A 158 -20.88 31.61 -51.50
C ASN A 158 -20.91 33.13 -51.65
N HIS A 159 -21.26 33.55 -52.87
CA HIS A 159 -21.40 34.94 -53.25
C HIS A 159 -22.55 35.61 -52.48
N TRP A 160 -22.28 36.81 -52.00
CA TRP A 160 -23.28 37.77 -51.55
C TRP A 160 -24.17 38.18 -52.73
N VAL A 161 -25.48 38.11 -52.57
CA VAL A 161 -26.42 38.92 -53.38
C VAL A 161 -27.34 39.63 -52.43
N ARG A 162 -27.27 40.96 -52.50
CA ARG A 162 -28.09 41.93 -51.79
C ARG A 162 -29.06 42.51 -52.82
N SER A 163 -30.36 42.42 -52.57
CA SER A 163 -31.40 43.35 -53.02
C SER A 163 -32.61 43.17 -52.14
#